data_AF-A0A1X0E1R4-F1
#
_entry.id   AF-A0A1X0E1R4-F1
#
_cell.length_a   1.000
_cell.length_b   1.000
_cell.length_c   1.000
_cell.angle_alpha   90.00
_cell.angle_beta   90.00
_cell.angle_gamma   90.00
#
_symmetry.space_group_name_H-M   'P 1'
#
loop_
_entity.id
_entity.type
_entity.pdbx_description
1 polymer ?
#
loop_
_entity_poly.entity_id
_entity_poly.type
_entity_poly.pdbx_seq_one_letter_code
_entity_poly.pdbx_strand_id
1 'polypeptide(L)'
;MAGLNQLLESEALARLDPADKKNAWTTAAAAVTHLRARLTEICEAGDQACNAAAASVLPDDDKLTQLNAIKDRVNSDAAGASRAAVAKIVGVIQELLDLAGSNDDAPKWLAAQGFDVAERPLPPPITKDDLR
;
A
#
# COMPACT_ATOMS: atom_id res chain seq x y z
N MET A 1 13.25 5.30 -2.75
CA MET A 1 14.35 4.54 -3.40
C MET A 1 15.57 4.36 -2.49
N ALA A 2 15.92 5.31 -1.61
CA ALA A 2 17.11 5.19 -0.74
C ALA A 2 17.09 4.01 0.26
N GLY A 3 15.93 3.72 0.89
CA GLY A 3 15.85 2.67 1.91
C GLY A 3 16.03 1.23 1.41
N LEU A 4 15.58 0.91 0.18
CA LEU A 4 15.77 -0.41 -0.41
C LEU A 4 17.23 -0.67 -0.87
N ASN A 5 17.99 0.38 -1.19
CA ASN A 5 19.42 0.23 -1.51
C ASN A 5 20.24 -0.13 -0.27
N GLN A 6 19.99 0.51 0.87
CA GLN A 6 20.62 0.14 2.16
C GLN A 6 20.30 -1.30 2.58
N LEU A 7 19.08 -1.75 2.27
CA LEU A 7 18.56 -3.09 2.53
C LEU A 7 19.46 -4.18 1.91
N LEU A 8 19.93 -3.97 0.67
CA LEU A 8 20.73 -4.93 -0.12
C LEU A 8 22.24 -4.88 0.13
N GLU A 9 22.70 -3.81 0.76
CA GLU A 9 24.09 -3.67 1.22
C GLU A 9 24.28 -4.22 2.64
N SER A 10 23.20 -4.70 3.28
CA SER A 10 23.30 -5.46 4.53
C SER A 10 24.20 -6.69 4.33
N GLU A 11 25.01 -7.03 5.35
CA GLU A 11 25.95 -8.17 5.28
C GLU A 11 25.26 -9.49 4.88
N ALA A 12 23.99 -9.65 5.24
CA ALA A 12 23.17 -10.80 4.86
C ALA A 12 22.99 -10.91 3.33
N LEU A 13 22.66 -9.79 2.66
CA LEU A 13 22.36 -9.79 1.23
C LEU A 13 23.58 -9.52 0.35
N ALA A 14 24.72 -9.11 0.93
CA ALA A 14 25.95 -8.80 0.22
C ALA A 14 26.47 -9.97 -0.64
N ARG A 15 26.22 -11.23 -0.24
CA ARG A 15 26.74 -12.44 -0.88
C ARG A 15 25.84 -13.03 -1.99
N LEU A 16 24.64 -12.48 -2.19
CA LEU A 16 23.68 -12.97 -3.18
C LEU A 16 24.12 -12.69 -4.62
N ASP A 17 23.75 -13.58 -5.54
CA ASP A 17 23.98 -13.41 -6.97
C ASP A 17 23.32 -12.11 -7.46
N PRO A 18 24.01 -11.27 -8.25
CA PRO A 18 23.42 -10.10 -8.89
C PRO A 18 22.11 -10.38 -9.65
N ALA A 19 21.95 -11.57 -10.24
CA ALA A 19 20.73 -11.99 -10.92
C ALA A 19 19.53 -12.12 -9.97
N ASP A 20 19.73 -12.71 -8.79
CA ASP A 20 18.68 -12.86 -7.77
C ASP A 20 18.24 -11.49 -7.25
N LYS A 21 19.20 -10.62 -6.96
CA LYS A 21 18.93 -9.22 -6.58
C LYS A 21 18.12 -8.50 -7.66
N LYS A 22 18.51 -8.65 -8.94
CA LYS A 22 17.81 -8.03 -10.07
C LYS A 22 16.38 -8.54 -10.23
N ASN A 23 16.16 -9.85 -10.06
CA ASN A 23 14.82 -10.45 -10.14
C ASN A 23 13.92 -9.93 -9.00
N ALA A 24 14.44 -9.89 -7.77
CA ALA A 24 13.75 -9.32 -6.63
C ALA A 24 13.34 -7.86 -6.87
N TRP A 25 14.27 -7.04 -7.35
CA TRP A 25 13.99 -5.64 -7.71
C TRP A 25 12.90 -5.51 -8.76
N THR A 26 12.96 -6.32 -9.82
CA THR A 26 11.99 -6.27 -10.91
C THR A 26 10.60 -6.59 -10.38
N THR A 27 10.48 -7.62 -9.54
CA THR A 27 9.22 -8.00 -8.90
C THR A 27 8.70 -6.92 -7.95
N ALA A 28 9.56 -6.35 -7.10
CA ALA A 28 9.17 -5.29 -6.18
C ALA A 28 8.73 -4.01 -6.93
N ALA A 29 9.46 -3.63 -7.98
CA ALA A 29 9.12 -2.49 -8.83
C ALA A 29 7.80 -2.70 -9.58
N ALA A 30 7.54 -3.93 -10.04
CA ALA A 30 6.26 -4.30 -10.65
C ALA A 30 5.11 -4.19 -9.64
N ALA A 31 5.30 -4.65 -8.40
CA ALA A 31 4.30 -4.52 -7.32
C ALA A 31 3.97 -3.04 -7.02
N VAL A 32 4.98 -2.17 -6.93
CA VAL A 32 4.77 -0.72 -6.73
C VAL A 32 4.08 -0.06 -7.93
N THR A 33 4.43 -0.48 -9.15
CA THR A 33 3.80 0.05 -10.37
C THR A 33 2.33 -0.36 -10.45
N HIS A 34 2.03 -1.61 -10.14
CA HIS A 34 0.66 -2.10 -10.07
C HIS A 34 -0.14 -1.40 -8.97
N LEU A 35 0.45 -1.19 -7.78
CA LEU A 35 -0.17 -0.42 -6.70
C LEU A 35 -0.54 1.00 -7.19
N ARG A 36 0.38 1.69 -7.86
CA ARG A 36 0.13 3.04 -8.38
C ARG A 36 -1.05 3.05 -9.34
N ALA A 37 -1.09 2.13 -10.29
CA ALA A 37 -2.20 2.02 -11.24
C ALA A 37 -3.54 1.77 -10.52
N ARG A 38 -3.56 0.83 -9.57
CA ARG A 38 -4.77 0.53 -8.79
C ARG A 38 -5.24 1.71 -7.94
N LEU A 39 -4.32 2.45 -7.30
CA LEU A 39 -4.68 3.64 -6.55
C LEU A 39 -5.22 4.74 -7.46
N THR A 40 -4.66 4.92 -8.66
CA THR A 40 -5.21 5.85 -9.66
C THR A 40 -6.64 5.47 -10.03
N GLU A 41 -6.91 4.21 -10.35
CA GLU A 41 -8.26 3.73 -10.68
C GLU A 41 -9.25 3.92 -9.52
N ILE A 42 -8.81 3.65 -8.28
CA ILE A 42 -9.62 3.83 -7.07
C ILE A 42 -9.94 5.32 -6.85
N CYS A 43 -8.95 6.21 -7.02
CA CYS A 43 -9.15 7.65 -6.91
C CYS A 43 -10.12 8.16 -7.99
N GLU A 44 -9.93 7.79 -9.25
CA GLU A 44 -10.81 8.21 -10.34
C GLU A 44 -12.26 7.74 -10.12
N ALA A 45 -12.45 6.49 -9.70
CA ALA A 45 -13.78 5.97 -9.37
C ALA A 45 -14.40 6.63 -8.13
N GLY A 46 -13.56 6.97 -7.14
CA GLY A 46 -13.96 7.71 -5.94
C GLY A 46 -14.43 9.12 -6.29
N ASP A 47 -13.66 9.86 -7.08
CA ASP A 47 -13.96 11.22 -7.51
C ASP A 47 -15.27 11.28 -8.31
N GLN A 48 -15.48 10.34 -9.24
CA GLN A 48 -16.73 10.22 -9.98
C GLN A 48 -17.92 9.98 -9.05
N ALA A 49 -17.78 9.10 -8.06
CA ALA A 49 -18.84 8.83 -7.09
C ALA A 49 -19.14 10.04 -6.19
N CYS A 50 -18.10 10.76 -5.73
CA CYS A 50 -18.25 11.99 -4.96
C CYS A 50 -18.96 13.08 -5.76
N ASN A 51 -18.59 13.27 -7.02
CA ASN A 51 -19.23 14.24 -7.92
C ASN A 51 -20.71 13.90 -8.15
N ALA A 52 -21.05 12.61 -8.32
CA ALA A 52 -22.43 12.17 -8.43
C ALA A 52 -23.24 12.42 -7.14
N ALA A 53 -22.66 12.17 -5.97
CA ALA A 53 -23.30 12.45 -4.68
C ALA A 53 -23.53 13.96 -4.48
N ALA A 54 -22.55 14.79 -4.82
CA ALA A 54 -22.63 16.25 -4.73
C ALA A 54 -23.73 16.82 -5.65
N ALA A 55 -23.82 16.33 -6.89
CA ALA A 55 -24.81 16.73 -7.87
C ALA A 55 -26.22 16.18 -7.60
N SER A 56 -26.38 15.26 -6.64
CA SER A 56 -27.68 14.69 -6.31
C SER A 56 -28.62 15.74 -5.69
N VAL A 57 -29.93 15.51 -5.82
CA VAL A 57 -30.98 16.32 -5.18
C VAL A 57 -31.33 15.83 -3.77
N LEU A 58 -30.50 14.95 -3.21
CA LEU A 58 -30.70 14.40 -1.87
C LEU A 58 -30.59 15.50 -0.79
N PRO A 59 -31.31 15.37 0.33
CA PRO A 59 -31.06 16.16 1.53
C PRO A 59 -29.61 16.04 2.00
N ASP A 60 -29.11 17.04 2.72
CA ASP A 60 -27.70 17.09 3.18
C ASP A 60 -27.31 15.88 4.05
N ASP A 61 -28.22 15.38 4.89
CA ASP A 61 -27.96 14.23 5.77
C ASP A 61 -27.80 12.93 4.97
N ASP A 62 -28.57 12.79 3.88
CA ASP A 62 -28.46 11.67 2.96
C ASP A 62 -27.20 11.78 2.08
N LYS A 63 -26.84 12.99 1.65
CA LYS A 63 -25.56 13.25 0.97
C LYS A 63 -24.37 12.91 1.86
N LEU A 64 -24.40 13.31 3.12
CA LEU A 64 -23.35 12.99 4.10
C LEU A 64 -23.22 11.49 4.31
N THR A 65 -24.34 10.78 4.40
CA THR A 65 -24.37 9.32 4.47
C THR A 65 -23.74 8.69 3.24
N GLN A 66 -24.09 9.18 2.04
CA GLN A 66 -23.53 8.69 0.78
C GLN A 66 -22.03 8.96 0.66
N LEU A 67 -21.57 10.16 1.03
CA LEU A 67 -20.15 10.52 1.01
C LEU A 67 -19.32 9.67 1.97
N ASN A 68 -19.83 9.39 3.18
CA ASN A 68 -19.18 8.47 4.11
C ASN A 68 -19.11 7.04 3.55
N ALA A 69 -20.16 6.55 2.91
CA ALA A 69 -20.14 5.24 2.26
C ALA A 69 -19.11 5.18 1.11
N ILE A 70 -18.99 6.24 0.31
CA ILE A 70 -17.97 6.34 -0.75
C ILE A 70 -16.57 6.35 -0.13
N LYS A 71 -16.35 7.16 0.90
CA LYS A 71 -15.09 7.22 1.64
C LYS A 71 -14.67 5.85 2.16
N ASP A 72 -15.58 5.13 2.81
CA ASP A 72 -15.25 3.85 3.45
C ASP A 72 -14.90 2.80 2.39
N ARG A 73 -15.63 2.77 1.27
CA ARG A 73 -15.29 1.92 0.12
C ARG A 73 -13.91 2.25 -0.45
N VAL A 74 -13.66 3.52 -0.77
CA VAL A 74 -12.39 3.98 -1.37
C VAL A 74 -11.20 3.64 -0.46
N ASN A 75 -11.32 3.91 0.84
CA ASN A 75 -10.27 3.60 1.79
C ASN A 75 -10.06 2.08 1.96
N SER A 76 -11.14 1.29 2.00
CA SER A 76 -11.05 -0.17 2.05
C SER A 76 -10.35 -0.75 0.82
N ASP A 77 -10.71 -0.28 -0.38
CA ASP A 77 -10.10 -0.72 -1.63
C ASP A 77 -8.62 -0.33 -1.70
N ALA A 78 -8.28 0.89 -1.28
CA ALA A 78 -6.90 1.38 -1.23
C ALA A 78 -6.06 0.60 -0.22
N ALA A 79 -6.62 0.31 0.97
CA ALA A 79 -5.97 -0.53 1.97
C ALA A 79 -5.74 -1.96 1.44
N GLY A 80 -6.72 -2.54 0.75
CA GLY A 80 -6.60 -3.83 0.09
C GLY A 80 -5.49 -3.87 -0.97
N ALA A 81 -5.44 -2.86 -1.84
CA ALA A 81 -4.39 -2.73 -2.86
C ALA A 81 -3.00 -2.58 -2.23
N SER A 82 -2.88 -1.75 -1.19
CA SER A 82 -1.64 -1.57 -0.43
C SER A 82 -1.18 -2.88 0.22
N ARG A 83 -2.08 -3.60 0.90
CA ARG A 83 -1.78 -4.91 1.51
C ARG A 83 -1.26 -5.92 0.49
N ALA A 84 -1.87 -5.99 -0.69
CA ALA A 84 -1.42 -6.90 -1.75
C ALA A 84 0.00 -6.55 -2.24
N ALA A 85 0.30 -5.26 -2.43
CA ALA A 85 1.62 -4.81 -2.87
C ALA A 85 2.70 -5.04 -1.79
N VAL A 86 2.41 -4.70 -0.53
CA VAL A 86 3.31 -4.94 0.60
C VAL A 86 3.57 -6.43 0.77
N ALA A 87 2.54 -7.28 0.73
CA ALA A 87 2.71 -8.74 0.82
C ALA A 87 3.64 -9.28 -0.28
N LYS A 88 3.52 -8.76 -1.51
CA LYS A 88 4.42 -9.14 -2.60
C LYS A 88 5.87 -8.73 -2.34
N ILE A 89 6.10 -7.51 -1.84
CA ILE A 89 7.43 -7.00 -1.51
C ILE A 89 8.04 -7.79 -0.34
N VAL A 90 7.27 -8.05 0.71
CA VAL A 90 7.69 -8.86 1.87
C VAL A 90 8.05 -10.28 1.43
N GLY A 91 7.24 -10.90 0.55
CA GLY A 91 7.55 -12.22 0.00
C GLY A 91 8.88 -12.27 -0.75
N VAL A 92 9.16 -11.27 -1.59
CA VAL A 92 10.45 -11.14 -2.29
C VAL A 92 11.62 -10.97 -1.30
N ILE A 93 11.40 -10.23 -0.21
CA ILE A 93 12.43 -10.06 0.83
C ILE A 93 12.67 -11.39 1.55
N GLN A 94 11.63 -12.16 1.84
CA GLN A 94 11.79 -13.49 2.44
C GLN A 94 12.60 -14.41 1.51
N GLU A 95 12.28 -14.44 0.21
CA GLU A 95 13.04 -15.22 -0.77
C GLU A 95 14.53 -14.84 -0.77
N LEU A 96 14.86 -13.54 -0.68
CA LEU A 96 16.24 -13.08 -0.59
C LEU A 96 16.93 -13.48 0.71
N LEU A 97 16.23 -13.41 1.85
CA LEU A 97 16.76 -13.84 3.15
C LEU A 97 17.04 -15.35 3.15
N ASP A 98 16.13 -16.14 2.58
CA ASP A 98 16.27 -17.59 2.46
C ASP A 98 17.49 -17.96 1.57
N LEU A 99 17.64 -17.29 0.43
CA LEU A 99 18.80 -17.47 -0.47
C LEU A 99 20.12 -17.07 0.20
N ALA A 100 20.08 -16.08 1.10
CA ALA A 100 21.25 -15.66 1.87
C ALA A 100 21.58 -16.64 3.01
N GLY A 101 20.74 -17.66 3.24
CA GLY A 101 20.86 -18.59 4.36
C GLY A 101 20.51 -17.97 5.71
N SER A 102 19.77 -16.86 5.72
CA SER A 102 19.21 -16.29 6.95
C SER A 102 17.98 -17.08 7.39
N ASN A 103 17.81 -17.25 8.71
CA ASN A 103 16.60 -17.80 9.31
C ASN A 103 15.66 -16.69 9.83
N ASP A 104 15.90 -15.44 9.42
CA ASP A 104 15.07 -14.31 9.81
C ASP A 104 13.72 -14.31 9.07
N ASP A 105 12.71 -13.82 9.77
CA ASP A 105 11.37 -13.55 9.23
C ASP A 105 11.34 -12.15 8.62
N ALA A 106 10.97 -12.03 7.35
CA ALA A 106 11.03 -10.78 6.59
C ALA A 106 10.28 -9.61 7.25
N PRO A 107 9.06 -9.77 7.81
CA PRO A 107 8.40 -8.72 8.61
C PRO A 107 9.23 -8.25 9.81
N LYS A 108 9.77 -9.17 10.62
CA LYS A 108 10.64 -8.80 11.76
C LYS A 108 11.92 -8.12 11.31
N TRP A 109 12.53 -8.63 10.25
CA TRP A 109 13.73 -8.07 9.66
C TRP A 109 13.48 -6.64 9.16
N LEU A 110 12.37 -6.40 8.46
CA LEU A 110 11.95 -5.08 8.00
C LEU A 110 11.70 -4.10 9.16
N ALA A 111 11.04 -4.57 10.23
CA ALA A 111 10.81 -3.77 11.42
C ALA A 111 12.14 -3.36 12.09
N ALA A 112 13.13 -4.26 12.13
CA ALA A 112 14.48 -3.94 12.61
C ALA A 112 15.20 -2.90 11.73
N GLN A 113 14.85 -2.81 10.45
CA GLN A 113 15.30 -1.74 9.54
C GLN A 113 14.46 -0.45 9.64
N GLY A 114 13.48 -0.39 10.55
CA GLY A 114 12.61 0.78 10.74
C GLY A 114 11.40 0.85 9.79
N PHE A 115 11.10 -0.22 9.06
CA PHE A 115 9.90 -0.30 8.22
C PHE A 115 8.75 -0.96 8.99
N ASP A 116 7.73 -0.16 9.30
CA ASP A 116 6.48 -0.66 9.85
C ASP A 116 5.54 -1.11 8.73
N VAL A 117 5.20 -2.39 8.73
CA VAL A 117 4.24 -3.02 7.80
C VAL A 117 2.84 -3.13 8.39
N ALA A 118 2.61 -2.62 9.61
CA ALA A 118 1.31 -2.62 10.24
C ALA A 118 0.29 -1.75 9.48
N GLU A 119 -0.98 -2.14 9.58
CA GLU A 119 -2.07 -1.41 8.95
C GLU A 119 -2.30 -0.07 9.67
N ARG A 120 -2.43 1.00 8.88
CA ARG A 120 -2.76 2.33 9.39
C ARG A 120 -4.25 2.38 9.77
N PRO A 121 -4.63 3.15 10.80
CA PRO A 121 -6.03 3.37 11.11
C PRO A 121 -6.75 4.08 9.96
N LEU A 122 -8.03 3.74 9.77
CA LEU A 122 -8.87 4.38 8.77
C LEU A 122 -9.14 5.86 9.13
N PRO A 123 -9.31 6.75 8.13
CA PRO A 123 -9.67 8.14 8.40
C PRO A 123 -11.03 8.22 9.11
N PRO A 124 -11.21 9.22 10.00
CA PRO A 124 -12.48 9.42 10.70
C PRO A 124 -13.62 9.74 9.72
N PRO A 125 -14.89 9.49 10.07
CA PRO A 125 -16.04 9.86 9.26
C PRO A 125 -16.08 11.36 8.95
N ILE A 126 -16.61 11.69 7.78
CA ILE A 126 -16.95 13.06 7.37
C ILE A 126 -18.17 13.49 8.19
N THR A 127 -18.12 14.70 8.72
CA THR A 127 -19.16 15.33 9.53
C THR A 127 -19.79 16.51 8.80
N LYS A 128 -20.92 17.03 9.33
CA LYS A 128 -21.57 18.23 8.75
C LYS A 128 -20.66 19.45 8.77
N ASP A 129 -19.76 19.55 9.74
CA ASP A 129 -18.82 20.67 9.83
C ASP A 129 -17.76 20.63 8.73
N ASP A 130 -17.48 19.45 8.16
CA ASP A 130 -16.55 19.29 7.03
C ASP A 130 -17.16 19.69 5.67
N LEU A 131 -18.48 19.93 5.62
CA LEU A 131 -19.22 20.35 4.41
C LEU A 131 -19.37 21.87 4.27
N ARG A 132 -18.86 22.65 5.23
CA ARG A 132 -19.01 24.12 5.30
C ARG A 132 -17.90 24.88 4.58
#